data_AF-X8HSR9-F1
#
_entry.id   AF-X8HSR9-F1
#
_cell.length_a   1.000
_cell.length_b   1.000
_cell.length_c   1.000
_cell.angle_alpha   90.00
_cell.angle_beta   90.00
_cell.angle_gamma   90.00
#
_symmetry.space_group_name_H-M   'P 1'
#
loop_
_entity.id
_entity.type
_entity.pdbx_description
1 polymer ?
#
loop_
_entity_poly.entity_id
_entity_poly.type
_entity_poly.pdbx_seq_one_letter_code
_entity_poly.pdbx_strand_id
1 'polypeptide(L)' 'MVNIKSLLRELYEEFSFIKNSLSPSEQDEFDKIWFKKDDGEYENALKNLTTYLYKYYKKEVILLIDEYDNPLISAYKY' A
#
# COMPACT_ATOMS: atom_id res chain seq x y z
N MET A 1 4.77 -20.44 -1.41
CA MET A 1 5.63 -19.41 -0.78
C MET A 1 4.89 -18.09 -0.91
N VAL A 2 4.62 -17.40 0.20
CA VAL A 2 3.96 -16.10 0.18
C VAL A 2 4.96 -15.07 -0.35
N ASN A 3 4.60 -14.36 -1.42
CA ASN A 3 5.42 -13.31 -2.02
C ASN A 3 4.85 -11.95 -1.60
N ILE A 4 5.70 -11.03 -1.16
CA ILE A 4 5.29 -9.67 -0.77
C ILE A 4 4.47 -8.96 -1.86
N LYS A 5 4.81 -9.15 -3.14
CA LYS A 5 4.03 -8.60 -4.26
C LYS A 5 2.62 -9.19 -4.34
N SER A 6 2.43 -10.45 -3.96
CA SER A 6 1.10 -11.06 -3.89
C SER A 6 0.29 -10.53 -2.71
N LEU A 7 0.93 -10.33 -1.54
CA LEU A 7 0.27 -9.72 -0.38
C LEU A 7 -0.16 -8.28 -0.67
N LEU A 8 0.69 -7.48 -1.31
CA LEU A 8 0.36 -6.12 -1.72
C LEU A 8 -0.79 -6.09 -2.73
N ARG A 9 -0.81 -7.00 -3.71
CA ARG A 9 -1.94 -7.15 -4.62
C ARG A 9 -3.24 -7.41 -3.88
N GLU A 10 -3.25 -8.39 -2.98
CA GLU A 10 -4.45 -8.78 -2.23
C GLU A 10 -4.96 -7.62 -1.37
N LEU A 11 -4.05 -6.89 -0.73
CA LEU A 11 -4.38 -5.68 0.02
C LEU A 11 -4.98 -4.58 -0.87
N TYR A 12 -4.41 -4.32 -2.04
CA TYR A 12 -4.96 -3.35 -2.99
C TYR A 12 -6.31 -3.81 -3.55
N GLU A 13 -6.51 -5.10 -3.77
CA GLU A 13 -7.78 -5.68 -4.20
C GLU A 13 -8.88 -5.45 -3.15
N GLU A 14 -8.57 -5.67 -1.87
CA GLU A 14 -9.47 -5.40 -0.73
C GLU A 14 -9.92 -3.94 -0.68
N PHE A 15 -9.01 -3.00 -0.96
CA PHE A 15 -9.30 -1.57 -0.95
C PHE A 15 -9.69 -0.98 -2.31
N SER A 16 -9.96 -1.81 -3.33
CA SER A 16 -10.29 -1.36 -4.69
C SER A 16 -11.47 -0.37 -4.76
N PHE A 17 -12.37 -0.38 -3.77
CA PHE A 17 -13.50 0.54 -3.67
C PHE A 17 -13.09 2.03 -3.54
N ILE A 18 -11.89 2.33 -3.05
CA ILE A 18 -11.40 3.72 -2.92
C ILE A 18 -10.89 4.28 -4.24
N LYS A 19 -10.59 3.44 -5.23
CA LYS A 19 -9.92 3.82 -6.49
C LYS A 19 -10.65 4.97 -7.21
N ASN A 20 -11.98 4.94 -7.22
CA ASN A 20 -12.80 5.96 -7.87
C ASN A 20 -12.67 7.37 -7.26
N SER A 21 -12.13 7.49 -6.05
CA SER A 21 -11.87 8.78 -5.40
C SER A 21 -10.49 9.37 -5.73
N LEU A 22 -9.62 8.60 -6.37
CA LEU A 22 -8.23 8.97 -6.64
C LEU A 22 -8.10 9.73 -7.97
N SER A 23 -7.05 10.53 -8.10
CA SER A 23 -6.72 11.19 -9.37
C SER A 23 -6.29 10.16 -10.44
N PRO A 24 -6.35 10.49 -11.74
CA PRO A 24 -6.00 9.55 -12.81
C PRO A 24 -4.59 8.95 -12.67
N SER A 25 -3.61 9.74 -12.22
CA SER A 25 -2.24 9.26 -11.98
C SER A 25 -2.16 8.25 -10.83
N GLU A 26 -2.94 8.47 -9.77
CA GLU A 26 -2.96 7.58 -8.62
C GLU A 26 -3.70 6.28 -8.93
N GLN A 27 -4.72 6.33 -9.79
CA GLN A 27 -5.41 5.14 -10.29
C GLN A 27 -4.48 4.27 -11.14
N ASP A 28 -3.62 4.87 -11.97
CA ASP A 28 -2.60 4.14 -12.74
C ASP A 28 -1.58 3.45 -11.83
N GLU A 29 -1.05 4.18 -10.84
CA GLU A 29 -0.16 3.62 -9.81
C GLU A 29 -0.84 2.50 -9.01
N PHE A 30 -2.10 2.68 -8.65
CA PHE A 30 -2.89 1.67 -7.96
C PHE A 30 -3.03 0.39 -8.80
N ASP A 31 -3.33 0.53 -10.08
CA ASP A 31 -3.49 -0.57 -11.02
C ASP A 31 -2.19 -1.33 -11.26
N LYS A 32 -1.04 -0.65 -11.26
CA LYS A 32 0.27 -1.33 -11.37
C LYS A 32 0.48 -2.33 -10.25
N ILE A 33 0.14 -1.97 -9.01
CA ILE A 33 0.25 -2.88 -7.86
C ILE A 33 -0.84 -3.95 -7.90
N TRP A 34 -2.09 -3.55 -8.16
CA TRP A 34 -3.24 -4.47 -8.18
C TRP A 34 -3.11 -5.55 -9.26
N PHE A 35 -2.63 -5.20 -10.45
CA PHE A 35 -2.39 -6.16 -11.54
C PHE A 35 -1.00 -6.81 -11.49
N LYS A 36 -0.20 -6.54 -10.45
CA LYS A 36 1.17 -7.02 -10.30
C LYS A 36 2.05 -6.75 -11.52
N LYS A 37 1.98 -5.55 -12.09
CA LYS A 37 2.84 -5.15 -13.20
C LYS A 37 4.29 -5.03 -12.75
N ASP A 38 5.23 -5.30 -13.66
CA ASP A 38 6.66 -5.28 -13.34
C ASP A 38 7.19 -3.89 -13.00
N ASP A 39 6.56 -2.85 -13.55
CA ASP A 39 6.86 -1.42 -13.32
C ASP A 39 6.13 -0.81 -12.11
N GLY A 40 5.50 -1.64 -11.26
CA GLY A 40 4.85 -1.17 -10.05
C GLY A 40 5.84 -0.73 -8.95
N GLU A 41 5.51 0.37 -8.28
CA GLU A 41 6.27 0.92 -7.15
C GLU A 41 5.96 0.16 -5.84
N TYR A 42 6.46 -1.07 -5.73
CA TYR A 42 6.16 -1.96 -4.59
C TYR A 42 6.80 -1.51 -3.27
N GLU A 43 7.94 -0.80 -3.31
CA GLU A 43 8.64 -0.34 -2.11
C GLU A 43 7.79 0.68 -1.33
N ASN A 44 7.11 1.57 -2.05
CA ASN A 44 6.24 2.58 -1.46
C ASN A 44 4.75 2.20 -1.45
N ALA A 45 4.38 0.97 -1.84
CA ALA A 45 2.98 0.58 -2.00
C ALA A 45 2.14 0.80 -0.73
N LEU A 46 2.62 0.40 0.44
CA LEU A 46 1.89 0.62 1.71
C LEU A 46 1.72 2.11 2.04
N LYS A 47 2.75 2.92 1.80
CA LYS A 47 2.70 4.38 1.98
C LYS A 47 1.71 5.03 1.02
N ASN A 48 1.68 4.57 -0.22
CA ASN A 48 0.74 5.06 -1.23
C ASN A 48 -0.70 4.69 -0.85
N LEU A 49 -0.93 3.44 -0.47
CA LEU A 49 -2.26 2.97 -0.05
C LEU A 49 -2.79 3.72 1.18
N THR A 50 -1.96 3.95 2.21
CA THR A 50 -2.37 4.74 3.39
C THR A 50 -2.72 6.19 3.03
N THR A 51 -1.97 6.79 2.08
CA THR A 51 -2.28 8.12 1.53
C THR A 51 -3.62 8.12 0.80
N TYR A 52 -3.92 7.08 0.01
CA TYR A 52 -5.19 6.94 -0.70
C TYR A 52 -6.38 6.78 0.26
N LEU A 53 -6.21 5.98 1.32
CA LEU A 53 -7.21 5.82 2.37
C LEU A 53 -7.48 7.15 3.09
N TYR A 54 -6.44 7.94 3.37
CA TYR A 54 -6.58 9.26 3.98
C TYR A 54 -7.41 10.20 3.10
N LYS A 55 -7.13 10.22 1.79
CA LYS A 55 -7.90 11.02 0.81
C LYS A 55 -9.36 10.59 0.73
N TYR A 56 -9.63 9.29 0.73
CA TYR A 56 -10.98 8.73 0.66
C TYR A 56 -11.81 9.07 1.90
N TYR A 57 -11.29 8.77 3.10
CA TYR A 57 -12.02 8.96 4.35
C TYR A 57 -12.05 10.40 4.85
N LYS A 58 -11.14 11.27 4.36
CA LYS A 58 -10.92 12.64 4.86
C LYS A 58 -10.72 12.71 6.38
N LYS A 59 -10.14 11.64 6.94
CA LYS A 59 -9.87 11.44 8.36
C LYS A 59 -8.47 10.89 8.49
N GLU A 60 -7.82 11.18 9.61
CA GLU A 60 -6.52 10.58 9.94
C GLU A 60 -6.61 9.06 9.92
N VAL A 61 -5.78 8.43 9.09
CA VAL A 61 -5.69 6.97 8.99
C VAL A 61 -4.73 6.50 10.08
N ILE A 62 -5.23 5.68 11.00
CA ILE A 62 -4.41 5.04 12.03
C ILE A 62 -3.93 3.71 11.46
N LEU A 63 -2.62 3.59 11.22
CA LEU A 63 -1.98 2.33 10.88
C LEU A 63 -1.49 1.68 12.18
N LEU A 64 -2.06 0.54 12.54
CA LEU A 64 -1.63 -0.26 13.69
C LEU A 64 -0.79 -1.43 13.16
N ILE A 65 0.48 -1.46 13.53
CA ILE A 65 1.41 -2.55 13.23
C ILE A 65 1.74 -3.21 14.55
N ASP A 66 1.38 -4.49 14.69
CA ASP A 66 1.80 -5.28 15.83
C ASP A 66 3.28 -5.67 15.69
N GLU A 67 4.01 -5.75 16.80
CA GLU A 67 5.47 -6.01 16.85
C GLU A 67 6.33 -5.07 15.95
N TYR A 68 6.00 -3.78 15.92
CA TYR A 68 6.71 -2.78 15.11
C TYR A 68 8.18 -2.54 15.54
N ASP A 69 8.58 -3.00 16.73
CA ASP A 69 9.92 -2.92 17.27
C ASP A 69 10.91 -3.84 16.54
N ASN A 70 10.50 -5.04 16.13
CA ASN A 70 11.30 -5.98 15.34
C ASN A 70 11.83 -5.39 14.01
N PRO A 71 11.00 -4.80 13.13
CA PRO A 71 11.47 -4.16 11.90
C PRO A 71 12.29 -2.89 12.18
N LEU A 72 11.98 -2.11 13.23
CA LEU A 72 12.78 -0.94 13.62
C LEU A 72 14.21 -1.31 14.05
N ILE A 73 14.36 -2.33 14.89
CA ILE A 73 15.67 -2.84 15.33
C ILE A 73 16.47 -3.35 14.13
N SER A 74 15.81 -4.01 13.19
CA SER A 74 16.44 -4.51 11.97
C SER A 74 16.90 -3.37 11.08
N ALA A 75 16.10 -2.31 10.90
CA ALA A 75 16.46 -1.12 10.14
C ALA A 75 17.57 -0.28 10.78
N TYR A 76 17.69 -0.27 12.12
CA TYR A 76 18.77 0.43 12.83
C TYR A 76 20.13 -0.28 12.72
N LYS A 77 20.15 -1.60 12.48
CA LYS A 77 21.37 -2.40 12.43
C LYS A 77 22.06 -2.42 11.05
N TYR A 78 21.49 -1.76 10.04
CA TYR A 78 22.03 -1.60 8.69
C TYR A 78 22.11 -0.13 8.31
#